data_AF-A0A2E8IC79-F1
#
_entry.id   AF-A0A2E8IC79-F1
#
_cell.length_a   1.000
_cell.length_b   1.000
_cell.length_c   1.000
_cell.angle_alpha   90.00
_cell.angle_beta   90.00
_cell.angle_gamma   90.00
#
_symmetry.space_group_name_H-M   'P 1'
#
loop_
_entity.id
_entity.type
_entity.pdbx_description
1 polymer ?
#
loop_
_entity_poly.entity_id
_entity_poly.type
_entity_poly.pdbx_seq_one_letter_code
_entity_poly.pdbx_strand_id
1 'polypeptide(L)'
;HNSKCRKNTMITRGLTNTLMNKGYGVDFLSDAFLKQAKVEAGKIVLPGGTYKALVVPDCEFMPLASMEKLVALKNAGASVIFTGLPESVPGYFEYEKQTAALENLMSENDLAITALESGLRAAEVAPETLVASGLKFIRRAQGDSKIYYLVNHTQEDIDTYIPLSGNVDNAVLLDPLTRKVGAAAVRETEGQAEVKVQIASGDALLIKTNWDSPEEQWAYTSPSAEGIPLETEWNISFEEGGPTLPEAATMNSLKSWTTLGEDAEHFSGTASYTTTFTKPETAADTWQLDLGDVRESAAVWLNDNYIGTAWSAPYRLDLGALQSGENTLTIKVTNLAANRLRAKELRGEEWKTFYEINMVNKDYKPFDATVWEPTPSGLLGPVQLVPLAIETK
;
A
#
# COMPACT_ATOMS: atom_id res chain seq x y z
N HIS A 1 10.64 -16.91 -31.28
CA HIS A 1 11.58 -16.14 -30.44
C HIS A 1 10.99 -14.74 -30.25
N ASN A 2 10.53 -14.43 -29.04
CA ASN A 2 10.01 -13.15 -28.52
C ASN A 2 9.74 -11.98 -29.50
N SER A 3 8.56 -11.94 -30.11
CA SER A 3 7.89 -10.68 -30.43
C SER A 3 7.01 -10.26 -29.25
N LYS A 4 7.64 -9.96 -28.11
CA LYS A 4 6.93 -9.21 -27.06
C LYS A 4 6.56 -7.86 -27.67
N CYS A 5 5.27 -7.66 -27.82
CA CYS A 5 4.62 -6.45 -28.28
C CYS A 5 5.00 -5.27 -27.36
N ARG A 6 6.09 -4.55 -27.69
CA ARG A 6 6.56 -3.40 -26.90
C ARG A 6 5.57 -2.22 -26.93
N LYS A 7 4.72 -2.12 -27.96
CA LYS A 7 3.66 -1.10 -28.05
C LYS A 7 2.43 -1.43 -27.20
N ASN A 8 1.90 -2.66 -27.25
CA ASN A 8 0.72 -3.03 -26.44
C ASN A 8 0.95 -2.94 -24.93
N THR A 9 2.18 -3.18 -24.45
CA THR A 9 2.47 -3.14 -23.01
C THR A 9 2.38 -1.71 -22.43
N MET A 10 2.65 -0.68 -23.24
CA MET A 10 2.48 0.72 -22.81
C MET A 10 1.02 1.18 -22.87
N ILE A 11 0.26 0.72 -23.87
CA ILE A 11 -1.16 1.07 -24.05
C ILE A 11 -2.01 0.46 -22.93
N THR A 12 -1.80 -0.83 -22.59
CA THR A 12 -2.54 -1.47 -21.50
C THR A 12 -2.20 -0.89 -20.14
N ARG A 13 -0.91 -0.58 -19.87
CA ARG A 13 -0.51 0.05 -18.61
C ARG A 13 -1.06 1.47 -18.46
N GLY A 14 -1.03 2.28 -19.52
CA GLY A 14 -1.58 3.64 -19.51
C GLY A 14 -3.10 3.65 -19.30
N LEU A 15 -3.83 2.80 -20.02
CA LEU A 15 -5.29 2.68 -19.89
C LEU A 15 -5.69 2.17 -18.50
N THR A 16 -5.02 1.12 -18.02
CA THR A 16 -5.28 0.55 -16.69
C THR A 16 -5.07 1.58 -15.60
N ASN A 17 -3.92 2.28 -15.61
CA ASN A 17 -3.66 3.35 -14.65
C ASN A 17 -4.71 4.45 -14.74
N THR A 18 -5.14 4.83 -15.94
CA THR A 18 -6.18 5.84 -16.14
C THR A 18 -7.52 5.42 -15.53
N LEU A 19 -7.93 4.16 -15.74
CA LEU A 19 -9.17 3.60 -15.17
C LEU A 19 -9.09 3.51 -13.65
N MET A 20 -8.00 2.98 -13.10
CA MET A 20 -7.81 2.85 -11.66
C MET A 20 -7.75 4.22 -10.97
N ASN A 21 -7.06 5.20 -11.56
CA ASN A 21 -7.01 6.57 -11.05
C ASN A 21 -8.38 7.27 -11.11
N LYS A 22 -9.28 6.81 -11.98
CA LYS A 22 -10.67 7.28 -12.06
C LYS A 22 -11.63 6.45 -11.21
N GLY A 23 -11.16 5.47 -10.44
CA GLY A 23 -12.00 4.71 -9.50
C GLY A 23 -12.62 3.44 -10.07
N TYR A 24 -12.18 2.95 -11.22
CA TYR A 24 -12.66 1.70 -11.80
C TYR A 24 -11.79 0.51 -11.36
N GLY A 25 -12.44 -0.55 -10.88
CA GLY A 25 -11.82 -1.86 -10.71
C GLY A 25 -11.63 -2.53 -12.08
N VAL A 26 -10.44 -3.10 -12.32
CA VAL A 26 -10.07 -3.69 -13.61
C VAL A 26 -9.37 -5.03 -13.41
N ASP A 27 -9.64 -5.96 -14.32
CA ASP A 27 -8.92 -7.23 -14.46
C ASP A 27 -8.44 -7.38 -15.90
N PHE A 28 -7.37 -8.15 -16.10
CA PHE A 28 -6.87 -8.49 -17.42
C PHE A 28 -7.48 -9.78 -17.93
N LEU A 29 -7.93 -9.75 -19.18
CA LEU A 29 -8.51 -10.90 -19.86
C LEU A 29 -7.58 -11.37 -20.99
N SER A 30 -7.16 -12.64 -20.94
CA SER A 30 -6.42 -13.27 -22.04
C SER A 30 -7.37 -13.95 -23.03
N ASP A 31 -6.90 -14.24 -24.25
CA ASP A 31 -7.68 -14.98 -25.26
C ASP A 31 -8.22 -16.32 -24.74
N ALA A 32 -7.46 -17.02 -23.89
CA ALA A 32 -7.87 -18.29 -23.30
C ALA A 32 -9.05 -18.13 -22.33
N PHE A 33 -9.10 -17.04 -21.57
CA PHE A 33 -10.23 -16.73 -20.70
C PHE A 33 -11.40 -16.14 -21.50
N LEU A 34 -11.14 -15.31 -22.51
CA LEU A 34 -12.16 -14.77 -23.40
C LEU A 34 -13.01 -15.87 -24.05
N LYS A 35 -12.38 -16.98 -24.47
CA LYS A 35 -13.10 -18.15 -25.01
C LYS A 35 -14.15 -18.72 -24.05
N GLN A 36 -13.91 -18.63 -22.74
CA GLN A 36 -14.78 -19.15 -21.69
C GLN A 36 -15.88 -18.16 -21.28
N ALA A 37 -15.80 -16.90 -21.72
CA ALA A 37 -16.78 -15.87 -21.38
C ALA A 37 -18.18 -16.23 -21.91
N LYS A 38 -19.20 -15.98 -21.08
CA LYS A 38 -20.62 -16.12 -21.41
C LYS A 38 -21.37 -14.85 -21.05
N VAL A 39 -22.59 -14.70 -21.56
CA VAL A 39 -23.47 -13.59 -21.21
C VAL A 39 -24.65 -14.12 -20.42
N GLU A 40 -24.86 -13.58 -19.21
CA GLU A 40 -26.00 -13.87 -18.35
C GLU A 40 -26.56 -12.55 -17.83
N ALA A 41 -27.86 -12.30 -18.07
CA ALA A 41 -28.53 -11.05 -17.70
C ALA A 41 -27.74 -9.77 -18.13
N GLY A 42 -27.20 -9.76 -19.35
CA GLY A 42 -26.42 -8.65 -19.91
C GLY A 42 -25.00 -8.49 -19.35
N LYS A 43 -24.59 -9.34 -18.40
CA LYS A 43 -23.25 -9.32 -17.79
C LYS A 43 -22.37 -10.40 -18.36
N ILE A 44 -21.06 -10.15 -18.36
CA ILE A 44 -20.03 -11.08 -18.83
C ILE A 44 -19.62 -11.96 -17.66
N VAL A 45 -19.92 -13.26 -17.75
CA VAL A 45 -19.60 -14.25 -16.73
C VAL A 45 -18.36 -15.04 -17.15
N LEU A 46 -17.39 -15.09 -16.26
CA LEU A 46 -16.15 -15.86 -16.37
C LEU A 46 -15.98 -16.72 -15.11
N PRO A 47 -15.17 -17.79 -15.14
CA PRO A 47 -14.91 -18.61 -13.96
C PRO A 47 -14.39 -17.82 -12.74
N GLY A 48 -13.69 -16.71 -12.97
CA GLY A 48 -13.11 -15.87 -11.92
C GLY A 48 -13.98 -14.69 -11.46
N GLY A 49 -15.09 -14.39 -12.14
CA GLY A 49 -15.88 -13.20 -11.80
C GLY A 49 -16.94 -12.82 -12.83
N THR A 50 -17.72 -11.80 -12.48
CA THR A 50 -18.76 -11.22 -13.33
C THR A 50 -18.45 -9.76 -13.60
N TYR A 51 -18.52 -9.36 -14.88
CA TYR A 51 -18.13 -8.04 -15.35
C TYR A 51 -19.28 -7.36 -16.08
N LYS A 52 -19.42 -6.05 -15.86
CA LYS A 52 -20.43 -5.22 -16.55
C LYS A 52 -20.02 -4.82 -17.96
N ALA A 53 -18.72 -4.71 -18.23
CA ALA A 53 -18.19 -4.31 -19.51
C ALA A 53 -16.85 -5.00 -19.80
N LEU A 54 -16.56 -5.21 -21.09
CA LEU A 54 -15.25 -5.61 -21.58
C LEU A 54 -14.70 -4.48 -22.45
N VAL A 55 -13.57 -3.92 -22.04
CA VAL A 55 -12.89 -2.86 -22.79
C VAL A 55 -11.83 -3.51 -23.69
N VAL A 56 -11.96 -3.28 -24.98
CA VAL A 56 -10.97 -3.66 -26.00
C VAL A 56 -10.12 -2.42 -26.29
N PRO A 57 -8.88 -2.37 -25.77
CA PRO A 57 -7.99 -1.24 -26.02
C PRO A 57 -7.64 -1.16 -27.51
N ASP A 58 -7.14 -0.01 -27.93
CA ASP A 58 -6.54 0.12 -29.26
C ASP A 58 -5.38 -0.87 -29.41
N CYS A 59 -5.43 -1.68 -30.47
CA CYS A 59 -4.44 -2.72 -30.75
C CYS A 59 -4.27 -2.87 -32.26
N GLU A 60 -3.03 -2.93 -32.72
CA GLU A 60 -2.71 -3.08 -34.15
C GLU A 60 -3.14 -4.46 -34.70
N PHE A 61 -3.02 -5.50 -33.88
CA PHE A 61 -3.30 -6.89 -34.28
C PHE A 61 -4.25 -7.59 -33.31
N MET A 62 -5.22 -8.33 -33.85
CA MET A 62 -6.10 -9.20 -33.07
C MET A 62 -6.36 -10.54 -33.79
N PRO A 63 -6.25 -11.70 -33.11
CA PRO A 63 -6.66 -12.97 -33.69
C PRO A 63 -8.13 -12.96 -34.13
N LEU A 64 -8.43 -13.48 -35.33
CA LEU A 64 -9.80 -13.57 -35.86
C LEU A 64 -10.76 -14.23 -34.86
N ALA A 65 -10.34 -15.36 -34.27
CA ALA A 65 -11.14 -16.09 -33.28
C ALA A 65 -11.47 -15.26 -32.02
N SER A 66 -10.59 -14.32 -31.61
CA SER A 66 -10.86 -13.42 -30.50
C SER A 66 -11.91 -12.38 -30.89
N MET A 67 -11.82 -11.81 -32.09
CA MET A 67 -12.84 -10.87 -32.60
C MET A 67 -14.20 -11.55 -32.77
N GLU A 68 -14.25 -12.75 -33.35
CA GLU A 68 -15.48 -13.56 -33.46
C GLU A 68 -16.14 -13.75 -32.09
N LYS A 69 -15.33 -14.04 -31.06
CA LYS A 69 -15.84 -14.20 -29.70
C LYS A 69 -16.36 -12.88 -29.12
N LEU A 70 -15.67 -11.75 -29.33
CA LEU A 70 -16.11 -10.43 -28.88
C LEU A 70 -17.44 -10.02 -29.53
N VAL A 71 -17.57 -10.23 -30.84
CA VAL A 71 -18.81 -10.01 -31.59
C VAL A 71 -19.93 -10.90 -31.05
N ALA A 72 -19.66 -12.19 -30.82
CA ALA A 72 -20.65 -13.11 -30.26
C ALA A 72 -21.13 -12.67 -28.87
N LEU A 73 -20.24 -12.16 -28.01
CA LEU A 73 -20.62 -11.60 -26.70
C LEU A 73 -21.48 -10.34 -26.85
N LYS A 74 -21.09 -9.41 -27.75
CA LYS A 74 -21.86 -8.20 -28.05
C LYS A 74 -23.27 -8.53 -28.54
N ASN A 75 -23.40 -9.47 -29.48
CA ASN A 75 -24.68 -9.92 -30.03
C ASN A 75 -25.54 -10.66 -28.98
N ALA A 76 -24.91 -11.28 -27.98
CA ALA A 76 -25.61 -11.86 -26.83
C ALA A 76 -25.99 -10.82 -25.75
N GLY A 77 -25.72 -9.53 -25.97
CA GLY A 77 -26.14 -8.43 -25.09
C GLY A 77 -25.09 -7.97 -24.09
N ALA A 78 -23.83 -8.38 -24.22
CA ALA A 78 -22.75 -7.84 -23.38
C ALA A 78 -22.28 -6.46 -23.86
N SER A 79 -21.94 -5.59 -22.91
CA SER A 79 -21.28 -4.32 -23.19
C SER A 79 -19.80 -4.54 -23.56
N VAL A 80 -19.50 -4.54 -24.86
CA VAL A 80 -18.14 -4.60 -25.39
C VAL A 80 -17.76 -3.22 -25.94
N ILE A 81 -16.77 -2.58 -25.31
CA ILE A 81 -16.34 -1.21 -25.60
C ILE A 81 -15.03 -1.25 -26.37
N PHE A 82 -15.09 -0.96 -27.67
CA PHE A 82 -13.90 -0.84 -28.52
C PHE A 82 -13.37 0.59 -28.47
N THR A 83 -12.19 0.82 -27.89
CA THR A 83 -11.53 2.15 -27.94
C THR A 83 -10.63 2.31 -29.16
N GLY A 84 -10.42 1.22 -29.89
CA GLY A 84 -9.77 1.13 -31.20
C GLY A 84 -10.21 -0.18 -31.87
N LEU A 85 -9.91 -0.33 -33.15
CA LEU A 85 -10.20 -1.56 -33.92
C LEU A 85 -8.89 -2.07 -34.54
N PRO A 86 -8.69 -3.39 -34.57
CA PRO A 86 -7.47 -3.97 -35.14
C PRO A 86 -7.38 -3.75 -36.64
N GLU A 87 -6.16 -3.53 -37.12
CA GLU A 87 -5.88 -3.39 -38.55
C GLU A 87 -5.80 -4.77 -39.23
N SER A 88 -5.27 -5.79 -38.54
CA SER A 88 -5.11 -7.13 -39.11
C SER A 88 -4.98 -8.24 -38.05
N VAL A 89 -4.84 -9.49 -38.52
CA VAL A 89 -4.54 -10.63 -37.63
C VAL A 89 -3.02 -10.75 -37.36
N PRO A 90 -2.61 -11.28 -36.19
CA PRO A 90 -1.20 -11.52 -35.93
C PRO A 90 -0.69 -12.78 -36.66
N GLY A 91 0.55 -12.71 -37.15
CA GLY A 91 1.27 -13.84 -37.74
C GLY A 91 0.99 -14.08 -39.23
N TYR A 92 1.79 -14.94 -39.87
CA TYR A 92 1.77 -15.14 -41.33
C TYR A 92 0.84 -16.27 -41.81
N PHE A 93 0.30 -17.09 -40.90
CA PHE A 93 -0.54 -18.22 -41.28
C PHE A 93 -1.87 -17.73 -41.88
N GLU A 94 -2.13 -18.04 -43.15
CA GLU A 94 -3.32 -17.57 -43.90
C GLU A 94 -3.61 -16.05 -43.73
N TYR A 95 -2.57 -15.22 -43.62
CA TYR A 95 -2.68 -13.81 -43.21
C TYR A 95 -3.71 -13.02 -44.04
N GLU A 96 -3.63 -13.06 -45.37
CA GLU A 96 -4.53 -12.30 -46.25
C GLU A 96 -5.99 -12.73 -46.08
N LYS A 97 -6.23 -14.06 -46.06
CA LYS A 97 -7.56 -14.64 -45.89
C LYS A 97 -8.17 -14.31 -44.52
N GLN A 98 -7.38 -14.41 -43.46
CA GLN A 98 -7.84 -14.11 -42.11
C GLN A 98 -8.04 -12.61 -41.88
N THR A 99 -7.22 -11.76 -42.48
CA THR A 99 -7.39 -10.30 -42.42
C THR A 99 -8.65 -9.86 -43.15
N ALA A 100 -8.90 -10.39 -44.35
CA ALA A 100 -10.15 -10.12 -45.08
C ALA A 100 -11.38 -10.61 -44.30
N ALA A 101 -11.30 -11.76 -43.64
CA ALA A 101 -12.37 -12.25 -42.77
C ALA A 101 -12.61 -11.36 -41.54
N LEU A 102 -11.54 -10.84 -40.94
CA LEU A 102 -11.62 -9.89 -39.83
C LEU A 102 -12.29 -8.58 -40.26
N GLU A 103 -11.89 -8.00 -41.38
CA GLU A 103 -12.48 -6.78 -41.94
C GLU A 103 -13.98 -6.96 -42.24
N ASN A 104 -14.35 -8.07 -42.89
CA ASN A 104 -15.75 -8.39 -43.16
C ASN A 104 -16.56 -8.52 -41.87
N LEU A 105 -16.03 -9.24 -40.87
CA LEU A 105 -16.70 -9.42 -39.58
C LEU A 105 -16.96 -8.08 -38.86
N MET A 106 -15.99 -7.16 -38.90
CA MET A 106 -16.14 -5.83 -38.29
C MET A 106 -17.20 -4.99 -39.03
N SER A 107 -17.19 -5.04 -40.36
CA SER A 107 -18.15 -4.31 -41.22
C SER A 107 -19.58 -4.85 -41.06
N GLU A 108 -19.77 -6.17 -41.11
CA GLU A 108 -21.09 -6.82 -40.99
C GLU A 108 -21.77 -6.59 -39.63
N ASN A 109 -20.99 -6.28 -38.58
CA ASN A 109 -21.49 -6.05 -37.23
C ASN A 109 -21.46 -4.56 -36.82
N ASP A 110 -21.22 -3.65 -37.78
CA ASP A 110 -21.14 -2.20 -37.57
C ASP A 110 -20.30 -1.82 -36.32
N LEU A 111 -19.11 -2.43 -36.19
CA LEU A 111 -18.26 -2.16 -35.03
C LEU A 111 -17.72 -0.72 -35.12
N ALA A 112 -17.96 0.05 -34.06
CA ALA A 112 -17.56 1.44 -33.97
C ALA A 112 -16.67 1.69 -32.75
N ILE A 113 -15.72 2.60 -32.91
CA ILE A 113 -14.91 3.10 -31.81
C ILE A 113 -15.79 3.94 -30.90
N THR A 114 -15.74 3.64 -29.61
CA THR A 114 -16.49 4.32 -28.56
C THR A 114 -15.52 4.96 -27.57
N ALA A 115 -15.76 6.22 -27.22
CA ALA A 115 -15.00 6.87 -26.17
C ALA A 115 -15.18 6.09 -24.84
N LEU A 116 -14.09 5.81 -24.15
CA LEU A 116 -14.08 4.94 -22.97
C LEU A 116 -15.12 5.35 -21.92
N GLU A 117 -15.19 6.64 -21.58
CA GLU A 117 -16.10 7.14 -20.54
C GLU A 117 -17.57 7.02 -20.93
N SER A 118 -17.92 7.31 -22.19
CA SER A 118 -19.30 7.18 -22.65
C SER A 118 -19.71 5.70 -22.72
N GLY A 119 -18.81 4.83 -23.16
CA GLY A 119 -19.02 3.38 -23.16
C GLY A 119 -19.24 2.83 -21.76
N LEU A 120 -18.43 3.22 -20.78
CA LEU A 120 -18.58 2.80 -19.38
C LEU A 120 -19.89 3.31 -18.78
N ARG A 121 -20.27 4.56 -19.07
CA ARG A 121 -21.56 5.12 -18.62
C ARG A 121 -22.75 4.38 -19.22
N ALA A 122 -22.71 4.09 -20.52
CA ALA A 122 -23.76 3.32 -21.20
C ALA A 122 -23.85 1.88 -20.66
N ALA A 123 -22.73 1.31 -20.21
CA ALA A 123 -22.67 0.01 -19.54
C ALA A 123 -22.99 0.07 -18.03
N GLU A 124 -23.44 1.23 -17.53
CA GLU A 124 -23.77 1.46 -16.12
C GLU A 124 -22.63 1.08 -15.15
N VAL A 125 -21.39 1.31 -15.59
CA VAL A 125 -20.20 1.14 -14.76
C VAL A 125 -19.91 2.48 -14.10
N ALA A 126 -20.24 2.58 -12.81
CA ALA A 126 -19.91 3.74 -12.00
C ALA A 126 -18.52 3.57 -11.35
N PRO A 127 -17.69 4.62 -11.32
CA PRO A 127 -16.44 4.61 -10.58
C PRO A 127 -16.66 4.81 -9.07
N GLU A 128 -15.69 4.40 -8.25
CA GLU A 128 -15.57 4.86 -6.87
C GLU A 128 -14.91 6.24 -6.84
N THR A 129 -15.68 7.26 -6.46
CA THR A 129 -15.19 8.66 -6.44
C THR A 129 -14.27 8.97 -5.26
N LEU A 130 -14.11 8.03 -4.31
CA LEU A 130 -13.16 8.14 -3.20
C LEU A 130 -11.73 8.42 -3.67
N VAL A 131 -11.35 8.02 -4.89
CA VAL A 131 -10.01 8.28 -5.45
C VAL A 131 -9.68 9.76 -5.57
N ALA A 132 -10.68 10.65 -5.54
CA ALA A 132 -10.48 12.10 -5.51
C ALA A 132 -9.76 12.58 -4.24
N SER A 133 -9.78 11.80 -3.14
CA SER A 133 -8.96 12.10 -1.95
C SER A 133 -7.48 11.77 -2.13
N GLY A 134 -7.10 11.11 -3.23
CA GLY A 134 -5.75 10.59 -3.45
C GLY A 134 -5.56 9.15 -2.95
N LEU A 135 -6.53 8.60 -2.22
CA LEU A 135 -6.48 7.21 -1.75
C LEU A 135 -6.59 6.22 -2.91
N LYS A 136 -5.81 5.15 -2.82
CA LYS A 136 -5.95 3.95 -3.67
C LYS A 136 -6.75 2.92 -2.92
N PHE A 137 -7.47 2.06 -3.65
CA PHE A 137 -8.28 1.03 -3.02
C PHE A 137 -8.31 -0.30 -3.76
N ILE A 138 -8.61 -1.34 -3.00
CA ILE A 138 -9.18 -2.59 -3.50
C ILE A 138 -10.55 -2.76 -2.84
N ARG A 139 -11.56 -3.13 -3.61
CA ARG A 139 -12.93 -3.35 -3.12
C ARG A 139 -13.41 -4.77 -3.40
N ARG A 140 -13.98 -5.42 -2.40
CA ARG A 140 -14.70 -6.70 -2.54
C ARG A 140 -16.14 -6.52 -2.11
N ALA A 141 -17.07 -7.17 -2.81
CA ALA A 141 -18.48 -7.20 -2.45
C ALA A 141 -18.84 -8.57 -1.83
N GLN A 142 -19.72 -8.55 -0.82
CA GLN A 142 -20.26 -9.73 -0.16
C GLN A 142 -21.72 -9.44 0.19
N GLY A 143 -22.67 -9.88 -0.66
CA GLY A 143 -24.07 -9.47 -0.55
C GLY A 143 -24.19 -7.94 -0.70
N ASP A 144 -24.90 -7.31 0.22
CA ASP A 144 -25.06 -5.85 0.28
C ASP A 144 -23.90 -5.13 0.98
N SER A 145 -22.97 -5.89 1.55
CA SER A 145 -21.77 -5.36 2.21
C SER A 145 -20.61 -5.26 1.24
N LYS A 146 -19.72 -4.30 1.51
CA LYS A 146 -18.45 -4.12 0.79
C LYS A 146 -17.30 -3.99 1.77
N ILE A 147 -16.18 -4.56 1.39
CA ILE A 147 -14.89 -4.44 2.07
C ILE A 147 -13.97 -3.61 1.19
N TYR A 148 -13.48 -2.51 1.72
CA TYR A 148 -12.47 -1.65 1.11
C TYR A 148 -11.15 -1.85 1.84
N TYR A 149 -10.07 -2.05 1.10
CA TYR A 149 -8.71 -1.88 1.57
C TYR A 149 -8.18 -0.60 0.95
N LEU A 150 -7.94 0.41 1.77
CA LEU A 150 -7.48 1.73 1.38
C LEU A 150 -5.99 1.87 1.68
N VAL A 151 -5.26 2.57 0.83
CA VAL A 151 -3.84 2.88 1.05
C VAL A 151 -3.57 4.33 0.67
N ASN A 152 -2.87 5.04 1.55
CA ASN A 152 -2.39 6.38 1.30
C ASN A 152 -0.95 6.35 0.77
N HIS A 153 -0.80 6.50 -0.54
CA HIS A 153 0.51 6.65 -1.19
C HIS A 153 0.83 8.11 -1.53
N THR A 154 0.08 9.06 -0.97
CA THR A 154 0.38 10.49 -1.11
C THR A 154 1.49 10.88 -0.13
N GLN A 155 1.94 12.13 -0.17
CA GLN A 155 2.95 12.63 0.79
C GLN A 155 2.31 13.17 2.07
N GLU A 156 0.99 13.36 2.07
CA GLU A 156 0.24 14.02 3.14
C GLU A 156 -0.65 13.02 3.88
N ASP A 157 -0.95 13.32 5.14
CA ASP A 157 -1.96 12.58 5.89
C ASP A 157 -3.37 12.92 5.35
N ILE A 158 -4.23 11.91 5.25
CA ILE A 158 -5.60 12.08 4.74
C ILE A 158 -6.57 11.93 5.91
N ASP A 159 -7.18 13.05 6.30
CA ASP A 159 -8.25 13.14 7.29
C ASP A 159 -9.49 13.79 6.65
N THR A 160 -10.44 12.96 6.22
CA THR A 160 -11.64 13.45 5.54
C THR A 160 -12.76 12.41 5.50
N TYR A 161 -13.95 12.85 5.13
CA TYR A 161 -15.04 11.97 4.71
C TYR A 161 -14.85 11.57 3.25
N ILE A 162 -14.89 10.26 2.98
CA ILE A 162 -14.82 9.72 1.61
C ILE A 162 -16.17 9.14 1.18
N PRO A 163 -16.63 9.39 -0.06
CA PRO A 163 -17.86 8.80 -0.58
C PRO A 163 -17.64 7.31 -0.89
N LEU A 164 -18.57 6.45 -0.48
CA LEU A 164 -18.55 5.03 -0.83
C LEU A 164 -19.76 4.65 -1.66
N SER A 165 -19.56 4.00 -2.81
CA SER A 165 -20.67 3.64 -3.70
C SER A 165 -21.72 2.77 -3.01
N GLY A 166 -23.02 3.03 -3.27
CA GLY A 166 -24.16 2.27 -2.76
C GLY A 166 -24.61 2.69 -1.36
N ASN A 167 -25.56 1.95 -0.79
CA ASN A 167 -26.10 2.24 0.55
C ASN A 167 -25.11 1.79 1.62
N VAL A 168 -24.81 2.70 2.57
CA VAL A 168 -23.93 2.44 3.72
C VAL A 168 -24.65 2.94 4.97
N ASP A 169 -25.36 2.03 5.65
CA ASP A 169 -26.09 2.32 6.88
C ASP A 169 -25.12 2.43 8.08
N ASN A 170 -24.05 1.64 8.04
CA ASN A 170 -22.96 1.68 9.01
C ASN A 170 -21.63 1.28 8.34
N ALA A 171 -20.53 1.63 9.00
CA ALA A 171 -19.20 1.19 8.60
C ALA A 171 -18.34 0.88 9.81
N VAL A 172 -17.46 -0.11 9.65
CA VAL A 172 -16.46 -0.53 10.63
C VAL A 172 -15.08 -0.29 10.04
N LEU A 173 -14.24 0.44 10.77
CA LEU A 173 -12.83 0.63 10.45
C LEU A 173 -11.99 -0.45 11.12
N LEU A 174 -10.97 -0.92 10.42
CA LEU A 174 -9.98 -1.84 10.94
C LEU A 174 -8.58 -1.42 10.48
N ASP A 175 -7.69 -1.21 11.43
CA ASP A 175 -6.27 -1.00 11.16
C ASP A 175 -5.60 -2.37 10.98
N PRO A 176 -5.05 -2.68 9.77
CA PRO A 176 -4.42 -3.97 9.51
C PRO A 176 -3.11 -4.19 10.30
N LEU A 177 -2.46 -3.11 10.74
CA LEU A 177 -1.19 -3.13 11.45
C LEU A 177 -1.40 -3.44 12.94
N THR A 178 -2.27 -2.67 13.59
CA THR A 178 -2.53 -2.78 15.04
C THR A 178 -3.67 -3.72 15.40
N ARG A 179 -4.48 -4.11 14.41
CA ARG A 179 -5.75 -4.85 14.57
C ARG A 179 -6.82 -4.07 15.33
N LYS A 180 -6.65 -2.76 15.55
CA LYS A 180 -7.68 -1.89 16.13
C LYS A 180 -8.93 -1.94 15.26
N VAL A 181 -10.09 -2.01 15.90
CA VAL A 181 -11.41 -2.04 15.25
C VAL A 181 -12.32 -1.02 15.93
N GLY A 182 -13.14 -0.32 15.15
CA GLY A 182 -14.11 0.61 15.71
C GLY A 182 -15.19 1.00 14.70
N ALA A 183 -16.34 1.43 15.21
CA ALA A 183 -17.43 1.93 14.38
C ALA A 183 -17.02 3.29 13.79
N ALA A 184 -17.10 3.41 12.46
CA ALA A 184 -16.74 4.63 11.75
C ALA A 184 -17.79 5.73 11.96
N ALA A 185 -17.36 6.99 11.88
CA ALA A 185 -18.30 8.08 11.65
C ALA A 185 -18.82 8.00 10.20
N VAL A 186 -20.13 7.89 10.05
CA VAL A 186 -20.83 7.85 8.76
C VAL A 186 -21.79 9.02 8.69
N ARG A 187 -21.84 9.69 7.55
CA ARG A 187 -22.83 10.73 7.25
C ARG A 187 -23.39 10.54 5.84
N GLU A 188 -24.50 11.21 5.56
CA GLU A 188 -25.06 11.27 4.22
C GLU A 188 -25.01 12.71 3.71
N THR A 189 -24.45 12.90 2.52
CA THR A 189 -24.36 14.19 1.83
C THR A 189 -24.98 14.01 0.45
N GLU A 190 -26.04 14.76 0.13
CA GLU A 190 -26.74 14.70 -1.18
C GLU A 190 -27.18 13.28 -1.60
N GLY A 191 -27.59 12.44 -0.64
CA GLY A 191 -28.01 11.06 -0.89
C GLY A 191 -26.86 10.07 -1.13
N GLN A 192 -25.61 10.51 -0.93
CA GLN A 192 -24.41 9.69 -1.01
C GLN A 192 -23.84 9.50 0.41
N ALA A 193 -23.66 8.24 0.82
CA ALA A 193 -23.05 7.93 2.09
C ALA A 193 -21.53 8.21 2.03
N GLU A 194 -21.02 8.83 3.10
CA GLU A 194 -19.61 9.14 3.29
C GLU A 194 -19.11 8.60 4.63
N VAL A 195 -17.90 8.06 4.63
CA VAL A 195 -17.25 7.49 5.83
C VAL A 195 -16.02 8.31 6.16
N LYS A 196 -15.87 8.74 7.43
CA LYS A 196 -14.67 9.44 7.87
C LYS A 196 -13.49 8.48 7.98
N VAL A 197 -12.35 8.87 7.43
CA VAL A 197 -11.08 8.15 7.51
C VAL A 197 -9.96 9.10 7.96
N GLN A 198 -9.02 8.58 8.73
CA GLN A 198 -7.74 9.20 9.08
C GLN A 198 -6.64 8.20 8.74
N ILE A 199 -5.86 8.46 7.69
CA ILE A 199 -4.83 7.55 7.18
C ILE A 199 -3.55 8.35 6.93
N ALA A 200 -2.50 8.06 7.70
CA ALA A 200 -1.22 8.72 7.54
C ALA A 200 -0.58 8.40 6.17
N SER A 201 0.35 9.24 5.73
CA SER A 201 1.15 8.98 4.55
C SER A 201 1.91 7.64 4.67
N GLY A 202 1.71 6.73 3.71
CA GLY A 202 2.28 5.38 3.74
C GLY A 202 1.39 4.30 4.37
N ASP A 203 0.34 4.69 5.10
CA ASP A 203 -0.51 3.76 5.85
C ASP A 203 -1.69 3.20 5.04
N ALA A 204 -2.35 2.20 5.64
CA ALA A 204 -3.51 1.52 5.09
C ALA A 204 -4.64 1.36 6.12
N LEU A 205 -5.88 1.27 5.64
CA LEU A 205 -7.06 1.10 6.46
C LEU A 205 -8.06 0.18 5.77
N LEU A 206 -8.74 -0.67 6.53
CA LEU A 206 -9.88 -1.45 6.04
C LEU A 206 -11.20 -0.80 6.45
N ILE A 207 -12.15 -0.76 5.52
CA ILE A 207 -13.54 -0.39 5.78
C ILE A 207 -14.44 -1.57 5.45
N LYS A 208 -15.32 -1.93 6.38
CA LYS A 208 -16.40 -2.90 6.16
C LYS A 208 -17.73 -2.18 6.28
N THR A 209 -18.53 -2.20 5.23
CA THR A 209 -19.84 -1.52 5.18
C THR A 209 -20.97 -2.49 5.51
N ASN A 210 -21.99 -2.01 6.21
CA ASN A 210 -23.19 -2.75 6.58
C ASN A 210 -22.86 -4.06 7.31
N TRP A 211 -21.97 -3.99 8.30
CA TRP A 211 -21.55 -5.10 9.15
C TRP A 211 -22.01 -4.86 10.59
N ASP A 212 -21.95 -5.91 11.41
CA ASP A 212 -22.16 -5.76 12.85
C ASP A 212 -21.16 -4.73 13.39
N SER A 213 -21.70 -3.60 13.84
CA SER A 213 -20.89 -2.50 14.34
C SER A 213 -20.43 -2.81 15.77
N PRO A 214 -19.13 -2.66 16.07
CA PRO A 214 -18.67 -2.78 17.45
C PRO A 214 -19.29 -1.68 18.31
N GLU A 215 -19.39 -1.93 19.61
CA GLU A 215 -19.85 -0.91 20.57
C GLU A 215 -18.88 0.28 20.61
N GLU A 216 -17.59 0.00 20.51
CA GLU A 216 -16.53 1.02 20.52
C GLU A 216 -16.51 1.82 19.21
N GLN A 217 -16.53 3.14 19.34
CA GLN A 217 -16.39 4.05 18.20
C GLN A 217 -14.92 4.16 17.80
N TRP A 218 -14.67 4.41 16.52
CA TRP A 218 -13.34 4.75 16.07
C TRP A 218 -12.90 6.08 16.69
N ALA A 219 -11.79 6.08 17.41
CA ALA A 219 -11.19 7.29 17.95
C ALA A 219 -10.46 8.04 16.84
N TYR A 220 -11.07 9.12 16.35
CA TYR A 220 -10.43 10.08 15.46
C TYR A 220 -9.65 11.07 16.32
N THR A 221 -8.39 11.31 16.00
CA THR A 221 -7.49 12.12 16.82
C THR A 221 -6.76 13.17 16.01
N SER A 222 -6.55 14.34 16.60
CA SER A 222 -5.75 15.41 16.02
C SER A 222 -4.77 15.97 17.06
N PRO A 223 -3.56 16.43 16.67
CA PRO A 223 -2.67 17.14 17.59
C PRO A 223 -3.37 18.33 18.26
N SER A 224 -3.36 18.37 19.60
CA SER A 224 -3.91 19.49 20.37
C SER A 224 -2.89 20.60 20.63
N ALA A 225 -1.60 20.29 20.46
CA ALA A 225 -0.48 21.21 20.53
C ALA A 225 0.71 20.65 19.74
N GLU A 226 1.80 21.42 19.66
CA GLU A 226 3.06 20.96 19.06
C GLU A 226 3.66 19.77 19.85
N GLY A 227 4.38 18.90 19.14
CA GLY A 227 5.09 17.78 19.74
C GLY A 227 6.17 18.26 20.70
N ILE A 228 6.29 17.60 21.85
CA ILE A 228 7.22 17.94 22.92
C ILE A 228 8.43 17.02 22.80
N PRO A 229 9.62 17.52 22.42
CA PRO A 229 10.82 16.70 22.31
C PRO A 229 11.24 16.12 23.67
N LEU A 230 11.64 14.85 23.67
CA LEU A 230 12.23 14.19 24.84
C LEU A 230 13.73 14.49 24.91
N GLU A 231 14.05 15.69 25.43
CA GLU A 231 15.42 16.14 25.70
C GLU A 231 15.93 15.61 27.06
N THR A 232 15.98 14.29 27.18
CA THR A 232 16.44 13.58 28.39
C THR A 232 17.75 12.85 28.14
N GLU A 233 18.41 12.40 29.20
CA GLU A 233 19.54 11.48 29.07
C GLU A 233 19.01 10.08 28.68
N TRP A 234 19.59 9.51 27.62
CA TRP A 234 19.29 8.17 27.15
C TRP A 234 20.41 7.21 27.52
N ASN A 235 20.05 6.10 28.15
CA ASN A 235 20.95 4.96 28.37
C ASN A 235 20.83 3.99 27.19
N ILE A 236 21.93 3.70 26.52
CA ILE A 236 22.01 2.72 25.42
C ILE A 236 22.79 1.49 25.87
N SER A 237 22.22 0.31 25.63
CA SER A 237 22.89 -0.98 25.80
C SER A 237 22.62 -1.89 24.60
N PHE A 238 23.67 -2.45 24.01
CA PHE A 238 23.56 -3.41 22.92
C PHE A 238 23.20 -4.79 23.50
N GLU A 239 22.06 -5.36 23.10
CA GLU A 239 21.51 -6.57 23.73
C GLU A 239 21.83 -7.84 22.95
N GLU A 240 21.70 -7.77 21.63
CA GLU A 240 21.82 -8.92 20.74
C GLU A 240 22.48 -8.50 19.44
N GLY A 241 23.47 -9.28 18.99
CA GLY A 241 24.25 -9.01 17.79
C GLY A 241 25.57 -9.75 17.89
N GLY A 242 26.49 -9.54 16.94
CA GLY A 242 27.79 -10.18 17.08
C GLY A 242 28.82 -9.79 16.02
N PRO A 243 30.08 -10.22 16.21
CA PRO A 243 30.54 -11.22 17.19
C PRO A 243 30.71 -10.68 18.63
N THR A 244 30.83 -9.36 18.80
CA THR A 244 30.93 -8.68 20.09
C THR A 244 29.85 -7.61 20.19
N LEU A 245 29.41 -7.32 21.40
CA LEU A 245 28.50 -6.22 21.68
C LEU A 245 29.32 -4.96 21.95
N PRO A 246 29.02 -3.81 21.32
CA PRO A 246 29.63 -2.55 21.68
C PRO A 246 29.33 -2.18 23.15
N GLU A 247 30.16 -1.32 23.72
CA GLU A 247 29.96 -0.85 25.10
C GLU A 247 28.66 -0.04 25.25
N ALA A 248 28.06 -0.14 26.45
CA ALA A 248 26.94 0.72 26.82
C ALA A 248 27.40 2.18 26.92
N ALA A 249 26.50 3.12 26.65
CA ALA A 249 26.79 4.55 26.70
C ALA A 249 25.59 5.35 27.21
N THR A 250 25.83 6.61 27.55
CA THR A 250 24.77 7.60 27.75
C THR A 250 24.87 8.70 26.70
N MET A 251 23.74 9.27 26.30
CA MET A 251 23.69 10.39 25.37
C MET A 251 22.49 11.30 25.61
N ASN A 252 22.71 12.60 25.51
CA ASN A 252 21.65 13.61 25.54
C ASN A 252 21.13 13.96 24.14
N SER A 253 21.83 13.52 23.10
CA SER A 253 21.46 13.72 21.71
C SER A 253 21.60 12.40 20.97
N LEU A 254 20.46 11.90 20.50
CA LEU A 254 20.34 10.68 19.73
C LEU A 254 21.04 10.84 18.37
N LYS A 255 21.77 9.80 17.96
CA LYS A 255 22.58 9.79 16.74
C LYS A 255 22.85 8.36 16.28
N SER A 256 23.31 8.22 15.04
CA SER A 256 23.63 6.92 14.47
C SER A 256 24.73 6.19 15.26
N TRP A 257 24.56 4.88 15.48
CA TRP A 257 25.55 3.99 16.08
C TRP A 257 26.90 4.04 15.37
N THR A 258 26.90 4.31 14.07
CA THR A 258 28.11 4.46 13.24
C THR A 258 29.03 5.59 13.68
N THR A 259 28.60 6.42 14.62
CA THR A 259 29.40 7.52 15.18
C THR A 259 29.85 7.26 16.63
N LEU A 260 29.56 6.08 17.19
CA LEU A 260 29.86 5.71 18.58
C LEU A 260 31.18 4.95 18.76
N GLY A 261 31.90 4.70 17.66
CA GLY A 261 33.16 3.96 17.65
C GLY A 261 33.14 2.81 16.65
N GLU A 262 34.30 2.20 16.43
CA GLU A 262 34.49 1.17 15.40
C GLU A 262 33.58 -0.06 15.59
N ASP A 263 33.45 -0.54 16.83
CA ASP A 263 32.60 -1.70 17.14
C ASP A 263 31.13 -1.42 16.85
N ALA A 264 30.64 -0.21 17.20
CA ALA A 264 29.27 0.20 16.93
C ALA A 264 29.01 0.51 15.45
N GLU A 265 30.02 0.98 14.71
CA GLU A 265 29.94 1.13 13.24
C GLU A 265 29.74 -0.20 12.54
N HIS A 266 30.45 -1.23 12.98
CA HIS A 266 30.37 -2.58 12.41
C HIS A 266 29.20 -3.41 12.96
N PHE A 267 28.44 -2.87 13.91
CA PHE A 267 27.38 -3.59 14.60
C PHE A 267 26.14 -3.77 13.72
N SER A 268 25.62 -4.99 13.75
CA SER A 268 24.25 -5.29 13.31
C SER A 268 23.57 -6.16 14.35
N GLY A 269 22.37 -5.75 14.76
CA GLY A 269 21.64 -6.35 15.86
C GLY A 269 20.68 -5.35 16.51
N THR A 270 20.45 -5.54 17.80
CA THR A 270 19.48 -4.80 18.61
C THR A 270 20.18 -4.04 19.75
N ALA A 271 19.86 -2.76 19.88
CA ALA A 271 20.23 -1.96 21.06
C ALA A 271 18.97 -1.43 21.76
N SER A 272 19.01 -1.46 23.09
CA SER A 272 17.96 -0.92 23.96
C SER A 272 18.33 0.49 24.39
N TYR A 273 17.38 1.40 24.24
CA TYR A 273 17.41 2.79 24.68
C TYR A 273 16.43 2.94 25.84
N THR A 274 16.88 3.45 26.98
CA THR A 274 16.02 3.69 28.14
C THR A 274 16.17 5.12 28.65
N THR A 275 15.04 5.77 28.92
CA THR A 275 14.98 7.08 29.56
C THR A 275 13.76 7.20 30.47
N THR A 276 13.74 8.24 31.31
CA THR A 276 12.63 8.60 32.18
C THR A 276 12.20 10.04 31.93
N PHE A 277 10.90 10.31 31.96
CA PHE A 277 10.35 11.65 31.76
C PHE A 277 9.11 11.87 32.62
N THR A 278 8.82 13.11 32.98
CA THR A 278 7.57 13.46 33.68
C THR A 278 6.48 13.74 32.67
N LYS A 279 5.25 13.29 32.92
CA LYS A 279 4.09 13.62 32.08
C LYS A 279 4.00 15.15 31.89
N PRO A 280 3.97 15.65 30.64
CA PRO A 280 3.84 17.08 30.40
C PRO A 280 2.52 17.65 30.93
N GLU A 281 2.52 18.93 31.33
CA GLU A 281 1.33 19.64 31.83
C GLU A 281 0.30 19.95 30.72
N THR A 282 0.70 19.82 29.45
CA THR A 282 -0.16 20.05 28.29
C THR A 282 -1.38 19.12 28.33
N ALA A 283 -2.57 19.71 28.12
CA ALA A 283 -3.81 18.96 28.07
C ALA A 283 -3.86 18.06 26.82
N ALA A 284 -4.15 16.78 27.03
CA ALA A 284 -4.30 15.78 25.99
C ALA A 284 -5.26 14.68 26.46
N ASP A 285 -6.10 14.19 25.56
CA ASP A 285 -6.96 13.03 25.82
C ASP A 285 -6.16 11.74 25.71
N THR A 286 -5.22 11.69 24.75
CA THR A 286 -4.25 10.62 24.57
C THR A 286 -2.91 11.17 24.11
N TRP A 287 -1.86 10.36 24.17
CA TRP A 287 -0.51 10.73 23.74
C TRP A 287 -0.03 9.79 22.65
N GLN A 288 0.68 10.34 21.67
CA GLN A 288 1.38 9.57 20.66
C GLN A 288 2.89 9.78 20.83
N LEU A 289 3.66 8.71 20.65
CA LEU A 289 5.11 8.76 20.53
C LEU A 289 5.47 8.89 19.05
N ASP A 290 6.17 9.96 18.68
CA ASP A 290 6.85 10.07 17.39
C ASP A 290 8.33 9.79 17.61
N LEU A 291 8.86 8.74 16.97
CA LEU A 291 10.26 8.33 17.12
C LEU A 291 11.22 9.08 16.18
N GLY A 292 10.71 9.86 15.24
CA GLY A 292 11.52 10.52 14.22
C GLY A 292 12.20 9.51 13.29
N ASP A 293 13.51 9.64 13.10
CA ASP A 293 14.29 8.73 12.26
C ASP A 293 14.75 7.48 13.04
N VAL A 294 14.18 6.33 12.67
CA VAL A 294 14.49 4.98 13.19
C VAL A 294 15.16 4.16 12.08
N ARG A 295 16.28 3.50 12.41
CA ARG A 295 17.05 2.64 11.51
C ARG A 295 17.22 1.23 12.09
N GLU A 296 16.31 0.28 11.85
CA GLU A 296 15.15 0.34 10.92
C GLU A 296 13.81 -0.03 11.56
N SER A 297 13.82 -0.59 12.77
CA SER A 297 12.58 -0.88 13.51
C SER A 297 12.77 -0.67 15.00
N ALA A 298 11.72 -0.26 15.69
CA ALA A 298 11.72 0.08 17.10
C ALA A 298 10.55 -0.58 17.83
N ALA A 299 10.84 -1.52 18.72
CA ALA A 299 9.87 -2.04 19.67
C ALA A 299 9.84 -1.14 20.92
N VAL A 300 8.65 -0.77 21.40
CA VAL A 300 8.48 0.25 22.44
C VAL A 300 7.72 -0.30 23.63
N TRP A 301 8.21 0.04 24.82
CA TRP A 301 7.57 -0.19 26.11
C TRP A 301 7.45 1.11 26.88
N LEU A 302 6.28 1.34 27.48
CA LEU A 302 6.03 2.45 28.39
C LEU A 302 5.67 1.85 29.76
N ASN A 303 6.45 2.18 30.80
CA ASN A 303 6.29 1.65 32.15
C ASN A 303 6.20 0.11 32.15
N ASP A 304 7.15 -0.54 31.46
CA ASP A 304 7.23 -1.99 31.23
C ASP A 304 6.07 -2.63 30.43
N ASN A 305 5.08 -1.85 30.00
CA ASN A 305 4.00 -2.33 29.15
C ASN A 305 4.39 -2.20 27.67
N TYR A 306 4.34 -3.30 26.93
CA TYR A 306 4.61 -3.31 25.49
C TYR A 306 3.52 -2.54 24.74
N ILE A 307 3.92 -1.51 24.00
CA ILE A 307 3.03 -0.67 23.21
C ILE A 307 2.90 -1.20 21.78
N GLY A 308 4.02 -1.58 21.16
CA GLY A 308 4.04 -2.03 19.78
C GLY A 308 5.43 -1.96 19.17
N THR A 309 5.50 -2.25 17.87
CA THR A 309 6.73 -2.13 17.08
C THR A 309 6.48 -1.25 15.86
N ALA A 310 7.20 -0.14 15.78
CA ALA A 310 7.24 0.71 14.61
C ALA A 310 8.31 0.17 13.64
N TRP A 311 7.90 -0.32 12.47
CA TRP A 311 8.80 -0.92 11.46
C TRP A 311 8.67 -0.28 10.08
N SER A 312 7.82 0.74 9.95
CA SER A 312 7.64 1.54 8.74
C SER A 312 7.41 3.00 9.12
N ALA A 313 7.78 3.91 8.23
CA ALA A 313 7.44 5.31 8.38
C ALA A 313 5.92 5.52 8.15
N PRO A 314 5.30 6.48 8.88
CA PRO A 314 5.88 7.24 10.00
C PRO A 314 6.05 6.36 11.25
N TYR A 315 7.17 6.50 11.96
CA TYR A 315 7.49 5.70 13.15
C TYR A 315 6.74 6.23 14.39
N ARG A 316 5.41 6.11 14.38
CA ARG A 316 4.50 6.63 15.41
C ARG A 316 3.74 5.52 16.11
N LEU A 317 3.55 5.65 17.41
CA LEU A 317 2.83 4.69 18.25
C LEU A 317 1.90 5.42 19.22
N ASP A 318 0.65 4.96 19.34
CA ASP A 318 -0.30 5.46 20.35
C ASP A 318 0.13 4.95 21.74
N LEU A 319 0.45 5.86 22.64
CA LEU A 319 0.82 5.54 24.03
C LEU A 319 -0.39 5.43 24.94
N GLY A 320 -1.56 5.94 24.52
CA GLY A 320 -2.70 6.10 25.42
C GLY A 320 -2.47 7.22 26.46
N ALA A 321 -3.09 7.06 27.62
CA ALA A 321 -2.91 7.97 28.74
C ALA A 321 -1.59 7.72 29.48
N LEU A 322 -0.80 8.78 29.68
CA LEU A 322 0.41 8.73 30.51
C LEU A 322 0.07 8.75 32.01
N GLN A 323 0.88 8.04 32.81
CA GLN A 323 0.73 8.06 34.27
C GLN A 323 1.16 9.41 34.85
N SER A 324 0.56 9.78 35.99
CA SER A 324 0.96 10.99 36.71
C SER A 324 2.39 10.86 37.25
N GLY A 325 3.19 11.91 37.13
CA GLY A 325 4.59 11.89 37.57
C GLY A 325 5.52 11.29 36.52
N GLU A 326 6.52 10.53 36.98
CA GLU A 326 7.56 9.94 36.16
C GLU A 326 7.03 8.75 35.35
N ASN A 327 7.47 8.62 34.09
CA ASN A 327 7.23 7.51 33.19
C ASN A 327 8.59 7.00 32.68
N THR A 328 8.72 5.69 32.49
CA THR A 328 9.91 5.05 31.90
C THR A 328 9.60 4.63 30.48
N LEU A 329 10.46 5.01 29.53
CA LEU A 329 10.37 4.63 28.13
C LEU A 329 11.55 3.74 27.77
N THR A 330 11.25 2.55 27.25
CA THR A 330 12.26 1.62 26.70
C THR A 330 11.98 1.38 25.24
N ILE A 331 13.00 1.57 24.40
CA ILE A 331 12.92 1.42 22.94
C ILE A 331 14.02 0.47 22.50
N LYS A 332 13.67 -0.68 21.95
CA LYS A 332 14.62 -1.61 21.35
C LYS A 332 14.66 -1.40 19.86
N VAL A 333 15.78 -0.90 19.36
CA VAL A 333 16.00 -0.65 17.93
C VAL A 333 16.84 -1.75 17.32
N THR A 334 16.39 -2.28 16.18
CA THR A 334 17.09 -3.29 15.40
C THR A 334 17.40 -2.77 14.00
N ASN A 335 18.66 -2.84 13.57
CA ASN A 335 19.11 -2.40 12.24
C ASN A 335 19.21 -3.57 11.24
N LEU A 336 19.70 -3.27 10.03
CA LEU A 336 20.00 -4.28 9.00
C LEU A 336 21.38 -4.90 9.21
N ALA A 337 21.59 -6.07 8.60
CA ALA A 337 22.89 -6.75 8.55
C ALA A 337 23.97 -6.00 7.74
N ALA A 338 23.64 -4.88 7.08
CA ALA A 338 24.49 -4.21 6.11
C ALA A 338 25.87 -3.84 6.66
N ASN A 339 25.91 -3.25 7.86
CA ASN A 339 27.14 -2.80 8.50
C ASN A 339 28.05 -3.97 8.89
N ARG A 340 27.47 -5.04 9.46
CA ARG A 340 28.23 -6.25 9.77
C ARG A 340 28.76 -6.95 8.52
N LEU A 341 27.95 -7.05 7.45
CA LEU A 341 28.37 -7.66 6.19
C LEU A 341 29.52 -6.88 5.55
N ARG A 342 29.42 -5.55 5.51
CA ARG A 342 30.51 -4.67 5.09
C ARG A 342 31.78 -4.93 5.90
N ALA A 343 31.68 -4.97 7.23
CA ALA A 343 32.82 -5.20 8.11
C ALA A 343 33.49 -6.57 7.87
N LYS A 344 32.70 -7.63 7.67
CA LYS A 344 33.22 -8.95 7.32
C LYS A 344 33.97 -8.95 5.98
N GLU A 345 33.39 -8.30 4.95
CA GLU A 345 34.01 -8.21 3.63
C GLU A 345 35.32 -7.41 3.69
N LEU A 346 35.37 -6.29 4.41
CA LEU A 346 36.59 -5.49 4.61
C LEU A 346 37.71 -6.27 5.31
N ARG A 347 37.37 -7.19 6.22
CA ARG A 347 38.32 -8.08 6.89
C ARG A 347 38.68 -9.34 6.08
N GLY A 348 38.09 -9.50 4.89
CA GLY A 348 38.30 -10.67 4.04
C GLY A 348 37.73 -11.97 4.64
N GLU A 349 36.79 -11.86 5.58
CA GLU A 349 36.17 -13.03 6.20
C GLU A 349 35.19 -13.69 5.22
N GLU A 350 35.25 -15.01 5.11
CA GLU A 350 34.24 -15.76 4.35
C GLU A 350 32.86 -15.65 5.04
N TRP A 351 31.85 -15.22 4.29
CA TRP A 351 30.46 -15.16 4.76
C TRP A 351 29.43 -15.52 3.69
N LYS A 352 29.83 -15.60 2.42
CA LYS A 352 28.99 -15.98 1.28
C LYS A 352 28.84 -17.51 1.19
N THR A 353 28.45 -18.15 2.28
CA THR A 353 28.31 -19.61 2.40
C THR A 353 26.94 -20.07 1.92
N PHE A 354 26.61 -19.79 0.65
CA PHE A 354 25.33 -20.12 0.03
C PHE A 354 25.48 -21.20 -1.04
N TYR A 355 24.44 -22.01 -1.23
CA TYR A 355 24.41 -23.08 -2.25
C TYR A 355 24.47 -22.50 -3.69
N GLU A 356 23.94 -21.29 -3.90
CA GLU A 356 24.08 -20.54 -5.16
C GLU A 356 25.01 -19.33 -4.95
N ILE A 357 26.23 -19.42 -5.47
CA ILE A 357 27.30 -18.43 -5.26
C ILE A 357 27.20 -17.18 -6.15
N ASN A 358 26.26 -17.15 -7.10
CA ASN A 358 26.07 -16.02 -8.02
C ASN A 358 25.28 -14.89 -7.36
N MET A 359 25.70 -14.47 -6.17
CA MET A 359 25.10 -13.33 -5.49
C MET A 359 25.47 -12.06 -6.26
N VAL A 360 24.46 -11.48 -6.89
CA VAL A 360 24.57 -10.25 -7.68
C VAL A 360 23.80 -9.11 -7.04
N ASN A 361 24.22 -7.88 -7.31
CA ASN A 361 23.48 -6.69 -6.90
C ASN A 361 22.26 -6.44 -7.82
N LYS A 362 21.49 -5.39 -7.54
CA LYS A 362 20.30 -4.99 -8.32
C LYS A 362 20.57 -4.74 -9.82
N ASP A 363 21.82 -4.52 -10.19
CA ASP A 363 22.27 -4.27 -11.56
C ASP A 363 22.90 -5.53 -12.19
N TYR A 364 22.69 -6.71 -11.57
CA TYR A 364 23.24 -8.00 -11.98
C TYR A 364 24.77 -8.07 -12.06
N LYS A 365 25.48 -7.25 -11.27
CA LYS A 365 26.95 -7.30 -11.11
C LYS A 365 27.33 -8.10 -9.86
N PRO A 366 28.56 -8.64 -9.75
CA PRO A 366 29.02 -9.33 -8.54
C PRO A 366 28.76 -8.49 -7.29
N PHE A 367 28.22 -9.11 -6.24
CA PHE A 367 27.96 -8.44 -4.98
C PHE A 367 29.25 -8.06 -4.25
N ASP A 368 29.38 -6.78 -3.94
CA ASP A 368 30.51 -6.20 -3.23
C ASP A 368 29.98 -5.22 -2.17
N ALA A 369 30.21 -5.54 -0.89
CA ALA A 369 29.82 -4.69 0.23
C ALA A 369 30.92 -3.70 0.64
N THR A 370 32.15 -3.83 0.12
CA THR A 370 33.26 -2.91 0.46
C THR A 370 33.05 -1.50 -0.07
N VAL A 371 32.25 -1.36 -1.13
CA VAL A 371 31.86 -0.07 -1.72
C VAL A 371 30.71 0.62 -1.00
N TRP A 372 30.13 0.00 0.03
CA TRP A 372 29.08 0.62 0.83
C TRP A 372 29.69 1.57 1.85
N GLU A 373 29.07 2.73 2.04
CA GLU A 373 29.29 3.53 3.23
C GLU A 373 28.58 2.88 4.43
N PRO A 374 29.04 3.10 5.68
CA PRO A 374 28.30 2.68 6.86
C PRO A 374 26.86 3.18 6.79
N THR A 375 25.91 2.25 6.89
CA THR A 375 24.48 2.57 6.85
C THR A 375 24.09 3.15 8.21
N PRO A 376 23.40 4.30 8.27
CA PRO A 376 22.87 4.84 9.51
C PRO A 376 22.11 3.78 10.30
N SER A 377 22.26 3.74 11.63
CA SER A 377 21.68 2.68 12.47
C SER A 377 21.30 3.21 13.85
N GLY A 378 20.22 2.67 14.41
CA GLY A 378 19.73 3.05 15.73
C GLY A 378 18.60 4.07 15.72
N LEU A 379 18.39 4.69 16.87
CA LEU A 379 17.44 5.78 17.07
C LEU A 379 18.14 7.11 16.87
N LEU A 380 17.77 7.83 15.81
CA LEU A 380 18.37 9.13 15.45
C LEU A 380 17.48 10.29 15.91
N GLY A 381 16.16 10.05 16.06
CA GLY A 381 15.22 11.04 16.57
C GLY A 381 14.89 12.15 15.55
N PRO A 382 14.39 13.31 16.02
CA PRO A 382 14.05 13.58 17.42
C PRO A 382 12.89 12.68 17.89
N VAL A 383 12.94 12.27 19.16
CA VAL A 383 11.81 11.56 19.79
C VAL A 383 10.92 12.60 20.45
N GLN A 384 9.61 12.53 20.21
CA GLN A 384 8.65 13.51 20.69
C GLN A 384 7.40 12.85 21.27
N LEU A 385 6.81 13.50 22.27
CA LEU A 385 5.47 13.22 22.77
C LEU A 385 4.50 14.20 22.12
N VAL A 386 3.57 13.67 21.33
CA VAL A 386 2.53 14.46 20.66
C VAL A 386 1.24 14.38 21.46
N PRO A 387 0.74 15.50 22.02
CA PRO A 387 -0.55 15.53 22.69
C PRO A 387 -1.68 15.48 21.65
N LEU A 388 -2.61 14.55 21.83
CA LEU A 388 -3.75 14.36 20.93
C LEU A 388 -5.07 14.65 21.64
N ALA A 389 -5.98 15.32 20.94
CA ALA A 389 -7.38 15.42 21.31
C ALA A 389 -8.18 14.37 20.54
N ILE A 390 -9.14 13.73 21.19
CA ILE A 390 -10.10 12.83 20.55
C ILE A 390 -11.27 13.68 20.06
N GLU A 391 -11.58 13.59 18.78
CA GLU A 391 -12.73 14.29 18.23
C GLU A 391 -14.03 13.68 18.77
N THR A 392 -14.71 14.44 19.62
CA THR A 392 -16.07 14.11 20.05
C THR A 392 -17.06 14.47 18.94
N LYS A 393 -17.93 13.51 18.60
CA LYS A 393 -18.99 13.61 17.58
C LYS A 393 -19.73 14.94 17.53
#